data_AF-A0A495R3G1-F1
#
_entry.id   AF-A0A495R3G1-F1
#
_cell.length_a   1.000
_cell.length_b   1.000
_cell.length_c   1.000
_cell.angle_alpha   90.00
_cell.angle_beta   90.00
_cell.angle_gamma   90.00
#
_symmetry.space_group_name_H-M   'P 1'
#
loop_
_entity.id
_entity.type
_entity.pdbx_description
1 polymer ?
#
loop_
_entity_poly.entity_id
_entity_poly.type
_entity_poly.pdbx_seq_one_letter_code
_entity_poly.pdbx_strand_id
1 'polypeptide(L)'
;MSVEGLERQTRNYLSNNVPQIQQHGGNFEVREVDESKGTATVAIGGACSGCGIAPMTMKAIEQRLPESVDGLEDVEVVRSGGPRAAVMPSKTDDMEEMDEYEDYSPPF
;
A
#
# COMPACT_ATOMS: atom_id res chain seq x y z
N MET A 1 -10.94 -16.81 -22.91
CA MET A 1 -9.87 -17.12 -21.93
C MET A 1 -10.07 -16.09 -20.84
N SER A 2 -10.29 -16.55 -19.61
CA SER A 2 -10.91 -15.75 -18.55
C SER A 2 -9.90 -14.83 -17.89
N VAL A 3 -10.27 -13.55 -17.77
CA VAL A 3 -9.61 -12.44 -17.04
C VAL A 3 -9.06 -12.83 -15.66
N GLU A 4 -9.60 -13.91 -15.09
CA GLU A 4 -9.16 -14.52 -13.84
C GLU A 4 -7.77 -15.16 -13.91
N GLY A 5 -7.20 -15.42 -15.10
CA GLY A 5 -5.91 -16.09 -15.25
C GLY A 5 -4.74 -15.21 -14.83
N LEU A 6 -4.58 -14.07 -15.51
CA LEU A 6 -3.50 -13.14 -15.25
C LEU A 6 -3.64 -12.46 -13.87
N GLU A 7 -4.85 -12.05 -13.49
CA GLU A 7 -5.12 -11.48 -12.17
C GLU A 7 -4.73 -12.43 -11.03
N ARG A 8 -5.10 -13.72 -11.15
CA ARG A 8 -4.78 -14.75 -10.16
C ARG A 8 -3.29 -15.03 -10.09
N GLN A 9 -2.60 -15.04 -11.24
CA GLN A 9 -1.14 -15.20 -11.28
C GLN A 9 -0.43 -14.04 -10.59
N THR A 10 -0.80 -12.79 -10.90
CA THR A 10 -0.26 -11.60 -10.24
C THR A 10 -0.50 -11.64 -8.73
N ARG A 11 -1.72 -11.98 -8.30
CA ARG A 11 -2.06 -12.11 -6.87
C ARG A 11 -1.25 -13.20 -6.17
N ASN A 12 -1.08 -14.36 -6.81
CA ASN A 12 -0.29 -15.46 -6.29
C ASN A 12 1.19 -15.07 -6.17
N TYR A 13 1.73 -14.39 -7.18
CA TYR A 13 3.10 -13.92 -7.13
C TYR A 13 3.32 -12.97 -5.95
N LEU A 14 2.48 -11.95 -5.80
CA LEU A 14 2.60 -10.98 -4.71
C LEU A 14 2.48 -11.64 -3.33
N SER A 15 1.57 -12.61 -3.18
CA SER A 15 1.40 -13.34 -1.91
C SER A 15 2.61 -14.21 -1.56
N ASN A 16 3.24 -14.84 -2.54
CA ASN A 16 4.33 -15.79 -2.31
C ASN A 16 5.72 -15.13 -2.27
N ASN A 17 5.95 -14.10 -3.09
CA ASN A 17 7.27 -13.49 -3.28
C ASN A 17 7.45 -12.16 -2.56
N VAL A 18 6.34 -11.51 -2.18
CA VAL A 18 6.37 -10.23 -1.45
C VAL A 18 5.53 -10.29 -0.16
N PRO A 19 5.69 -11.33 0.68
CA PRO A 19 4.90 -11.47 1.91
C PRO A 19 5.12 -10.32 2.89
N GLN A 20 6.23 -9.58 2.76
CA GLN A 20 6.57 -8.43 3.61
C GLN A 20 5.52 -7.32 3.56
N ILE A 21 4.78 -7.16 2.44
CA ILE A 21 3.69 -6.15 2.37
C ILE A 21 2.68 -6.42 3.48
N GLN A 22 2.19 -7.65 3.59
CA GLN A 22 1.20 -8.03 4.61
C GLN A 22 1.83 -8.12 6.00
N GLN A 23 3.06 -8.65 6.13
CA GLN A 23 3.76 -8.75 7.42
C GLN A 23 4.02 -7.38 8.06
N HIS A 24 4.18 -6.33 7.25
CA HIS A 24 4.36 -4.96 7.73
C HIS A 24 3.03 -4.20 7.89
N GLY A 25 1.87 -4.87 7.78
CA GLY A 25 0.55 -4.25 7.90
C GLY A 25 0.09 -3.46 6.67
N GLY A 26 0.71 -3.70 5.51
CA GLY A 26 0.24 -3.24 4.21
C GLY A 26 -0.79 -4.18 3.60
N ASN A 27 -1.45 -3.71 2.55
CA ASN A 27 -2.29 -4.53 1.68
C ASN A 27 -1.96 -4.26 0.22
N PHE A 28 -2.43 -5.13 -0.66
CA PHE A 28 -2.38 -4.89 -2.10
C PHE A 28 -3.68 -5.35 -2.76
N GLU A 29 -3.99 -4.75 -3.89
CA GLU A 29 -5.16 -5.03 -4.72
C GLU A 29 -4.74 -5.00 -6.19
N VAL A 30 -5.14 -6.01 -6.97
CA VAL A 30 -4.97 -6.01 -8.43
C VAL A 30 -6.23 -5.39 -9.02
N ARG A 31 -6.10 -4.26 -9.73
CA ARG A 31 -7.23 -3.43 -10.16
C ARG A 31 -7.58 -3.60 -11.62
N GLU A 32 -6.62 -3.30 -12.47
CA GLU A 32 -6.79 -3.29 -13.93
C GLU A 32 -5.89 -4.36 -14.51
N VAL A 33 -6.45 -5.25 -15.32
CA VAL A 33 -5.71 -6.34 -15.97
C VAL A 33 -6.18 -6.40 -17.42
N ASP A 34 -5.24 -6.20 -18.36
CA ASP A 34 -5.46 -6.32 -19.79
C ASP A 34 -4.62 -7.48 -20.32
N GLU A 35 -5.23 -8.66 -20.41
CA GLU A 35 -4.57 -9.87 -20.91
C GLU A 35 -4.17 -9.77 -22.39
N SER A 36 -4.82 -8.89 -23.17
CA SER A 36 -4.50 -8.74 -24.59
C SER A 36 -3.22 -7.93 -24.79
N LYS A 37 -2.95 -6.99 -23.88
CA LYS A 37 -1.74 -6.16 -23.86
C LYS A 37 -0.69 -6.62 -22.84
N GLY A 38 -1.00 -7.65 -22.05
CA GLY A 38 -0.14 -8.11 -20.96
C GLY A 38 0.13 -7.04 -19.90
N THR A 39 -0.82 -6.16 -19.60
CA THR A 39 -0.59 -5.08 -18.62
C THR A 39 -1.44 -5.26 -17.36
N ALA A 40 -0.88 -4.97 -16.18
CA ALA A 40 -1.64 -4.98 -14.93
C ALA A 40 -1.36 -3.75 -14.05
N THR A 41 -2.34 -3.35 -13.23
CA THR A 41 -2.18 -2.31 -12.21
C THR A 41 -2.37 -2.90 -10.82
N VAL A 42 -1.39 -2.68 -9.96
CA VAL A 42 -1.39 -3.13 -8.56
C VAL A 42 -1.43 -1.91 -7.64
N ALA A 43 -2.48 -1.80 -6.83
CA ALA A 43 -2.57 -0.78 -5.80
C ALA A 43 -2.03 -1.32 -4.48
N ILE A 44 -1.11 -0.61 -3.83
CA ILE A 44 -0.56 -0.95 -2.51
C ILE A 44 -1.05 0.06 -1.46
N GLY A 45 -1.58 -0.45 -0.34
CA GLY A 45 -2.19 0.31 0.74
C GLY A 45 -1.75 -0.10 2.14
N GLY A 46 -2.51 0.35 3.14
CA GLY A 46 -2.22 0.10 4.56
C GLY A 46 -0.96 0.83 5.02
N ALA A 47 -0.15 0.20 5.88
CA ALA A 47 1.10 0.79 6.37
C ALA A 47 2.08 1.17 5.25
N CYS A 48 1.99 0.54 4.07
CA CYS A 48 2.83 0.84 2.92
C CYS A 48 2.51 2.19 2.25
N SER A 49 1.32 2.77 2.44
CA SER A 49 0.95 4.04 1.78
C SER A 49 1.75 5.25 2.31
N GLY A 50 2.23 5.18 3.56
CA GLY A 50 3.04 6.21 4.23
C GLY A 50 4.50 5.81 4.50
N CYS A 51 4.93 4.65 4.01
CA CYS A 51 6.27 4.13 4.31
C CYS A 51 7.32 4.73 3.35
N GLY A 52 8.40 5.31 3.91
CA GLY A 52 9.48 5.93 3.14
C GLY A 52 10.23 4.97 2.19
N ILE A 53 10.21 3.66 2.47
CA ILE A 53 10.85 2.64 1.62
C ILE A 53 9.90 1.98 0.61
N ALA A 54 8.60 2.27 0.68
CA ALA A 54 7.62 1.71 -0.25
C ALA A 54 7.98 1.93 -1.74
N PRO A 55 8.56 3.07 -2.17
CA PRO A 55 8.96 3.24 -3.57
C PRO A 55 9.98 2.20 -4.06
N MET A 56 10.86 1.71 -3.18
CA MET A 56 11.82 0.66 -3.56
C MET A 56 11.12 -0.68 -3.73
N THR A 57 10.17 -1.01 -2.86
CA THR A 57 9.35 -2.21 -2.99
C THR A 57 8.49 -2.16 -4.24
N MET A 58 7.87 -1.02 -4.55
CA MET A 58 7.06 -0.80 -5.75
C MET A 58 7.90 -1.05 -7.02
N LYS A 59 9.06 -0.40 -7.14
CA LYS A 59 9.98 -0.63 -8.28
C LYS A 59 10.44 -2.07 -8.40
N ALA A 60 10.69 -2.75 -7.29
CA ALA A 60 11.07 -4.17 -7.32
C ALA A 60 9.94 -5.06 -7.85
N ILE A 61 8.69 -4.74 -7.52
CA ILE A 61 7.51 -5.41 -8.08
C ILE A 61 7.39 -5.11 -9.57
N GLU A 62 7.52 -3.84 -9.96
CA GLU A 62 7.46 -3.40 -11.37
C GLU A 62 8.43 -4.16 -12.27
N GLN A 63 9.64 -4.43 -11.78
CA GLN A 63 10.65 -5.16 -12.53
C GLN A 63 10.43 -6.67 -12.51
N ARG A 64 10.13 -7.25 -11.35
CA ARG A 64 10.16 -8.71 -11.18
C ARG A 64 8.86 -9.42 -11.52
N LEU A 65 7.73 -8.71 -11.46
CA LEU A 65 6.42 -9.29 -11.73
C LEU A 65 6.31 -9.74 -13.20
N PRO A 66 6.67 -8.92 -14.21
CA PRO A 66 6.66 -9.33 -15.62
C PRO A 66 7.67 -10.45 -15.92
N GLU A 67 8.82 -10.47 -15.24
CA GLU A 67 9.82 -11.53 -15.39
C GLU A 67 9.33 -12.90 -14.89
N SER A 68 8.32 -12.92 -14.01
CA SER A 68 7.88 -14.13 -13.30
C SER A 68 6.49 -14.63 -13.70
N VAL A 69 5.70 -13.79 -14.38
CA VAL A 69 4.33 -14.11 -14.80
C VAL A 69 4.29 -14.14 -16.32
N ASP A 70 4.18 -15.34 -16.88
CA ASP A 70 4.06 -15.53 -18.32
C ASP A 70 2.81 -14.81 -18.86
N GLY A 71 3.01 -13.96 -19.87
CA GLY A 71 1.95 -13.15 -20.48
C GLY A 71 1.72 -11.79 -19.81
N LEU A 72 2.55 -11.41 -18.83
CA LEU A 72 2.61 -10.05 -18.32
C LEU A 72 3.85 -9.33 -18.88
N GLU A 73 3.63 -8.27 -19.63
CA GLU A 73 4.67 -7.44 -20.24
C GLU A 73 5.00 -6.21 -19.40
N ASP A 74 4.00 -5.59 -18.78
CA ASP A 74 4.17 -4.37 -18.00
C ASP A 74 3.26 -4.37 -16.76
N VAL A 75 3.74 -3.77 -15.67
CA VAL A 75 2.93 -3.59 -14.46
C VAL A 75 3.14 -2.19 -13.90
N GLU A 76 2.03 -1.53 -13.58
CA GLU A 76 2.06 -0.26 -12.87
C GLU A 76 1.72 -0.48 -11.40
N VAL A 77 2.57 0.02 -10.49
CA VAL A 77 2.33 -0.08 -9.05
C VAL A 77 1.96 1.28 -8.49
N VAL A 78 0.70 1.44 -8.11
CA VAL A 78 0.17 2.69 -7.55
C VAL A 78 -0.01 2.59 -6.04
N ARG A 79 0.07 3.72 -5.35
CA ARG A 79 -0.38 3.79 -3.96
C ARG A 79 -1.89 3.86 -3.92
N SER A 80 -2.53 3.10 -3.03
CA SER A 80 -3.95 3.28 -2.74
C SER A 80 -4.15 4.60 -1.98
N GLY A 81 -4.16 5.72 -2.70
CA GLY A 81 -4.48 7.03 -2.18
C GLY A 81 -5.98 7.15 -1.95
N GLY A 82 -6.46 6.64 -0.82
CA GLY A 82 -7.77 6.95 -0.29
C GLY A 82 -7.63 7.70 1.05
N PRO A 83 -8.69 8.32 1.57
CA PRO A 83 -8.70 9.15 2.81
C PRO A 83 -8.30 8.40 4.10
N ARG A 84 -7.76 7.18 3.98
CA ARG A 84 -7.19 6.36 5.05
C ARG A 84 -5.67 6.32 5.04
N ALA A 85 -4.98 7.07 4.17
CA ALA A 85 -3.63 7.51 4.53
C ALA A 85 -3.79 8.22 5.87
N ALA A 86 -3.17 7.71 6.94
CA ALA A 86 -3.30 8.26 8.28
C ALA A 86 -3.00 9.76 8.25
N VAL A 87 -4.07 10.57 8.11
CA VAL A 87 -4.03 11.99 8.39
C VAL A 87 -3.94 11.99 9.90
N MET A 88 -2.72 12.16 10.41
CA MET A 88 -2.57 12.61 11.78
C MET A 88 -3.37 13.90 11.83
N PRO A 89 -4.48 14.00 12.60
CA PRO A 89 -5.02 15.31 12.88
C PRO A 89 -3.84 16.12 13.43
N SER A 90 -3.61 17.29 12.84
CA SER A 90 -2.63 18.22 13.38
C SER A 90 -2.97 18.38 14.84
N LYS A 91 -2.02 18.05 15.73
CA LYS A 91 -2.17 18.17 17.19
C LYS A 91 -2.60 19.58 17.64
N THR A 92 -2.64 20.56 16.73
CA THR A 92 -3.11 21.91 16.97
C THR A 92 -4.61 21.97 17.26
N ASP A 93 -5.46 21.22 16.56
CA ASP A 93 -6.92 21.31 16.74
C ASP A 93 -7.37 20.71 18.09
N ASP A 94 -6.65 19.70 18.60
CA ASP A 94 -6.88 19.09 19.93
C ASP A 94 -6.25 19.92 21.08
N MET A 95 -5.37 20.87 20.77
CA MET A 95 -4.66 21.71 21.74
C MET A 95 -5.38 23.03 22.03
N GLU A 96 -6.44 23.33 21.27
CA GLU A 96 -7.34 24.48 21.51
C GLU A 96 -8.46 24.15 22.51
N GLU A 97 -8.69 22.87 22.83
CA GLU A 97 -9.70 22.40 23.79
C GLU A 97 -9.10 21.79 25.07
N MET A 98 -7.83 22.11 25.37
CA MET A 98 -7.22 21.71 26.64
C MET A 98 -7.31 22.88 27.61
N ASP A 99 -8.36 22.88 28.45
CA ASP A 99 -8.48 23.79 29.58
C ASP A 99 -7.19 23.75 30.42
N GLU A 100 -6.74 24.94 30.80
CA GLU A 100 -5.55 25.20 31.59
C GLU A 100 -5.53 24.31 32.85
N TYR A 101 -4.45 23.55 33.05
CA TYR A 101 -4.25 22.72 34.25
C TYR A 101 -3.90 23.65 35.43
N GLU A 102 -4.89 24.37 35.96
CA GLU A 102 -4.72 25.32 37.07
C GLU A 102 -4.65 24.65 38.46
N ASP A 103 -4.81 23.32 38.56
CA ASP A 103 -4.84 22.61 39.84
C ASP A 103 -3.67 21.60 39.97
N TYR A 104 -2.44 22.07 39.76
CA TYR A 104 -1.26 21.33 40.22
C TYR A 104 -0.75 21.93 41.53
N SER A 105 -1.08 21.28 42.64
CA SER A 105 -0.57 21.63 43.97
C SER A 105 0.50 20.61 44.38
N PRO A 106 1.81 20.92 44.20
CA PRO A 106 2.87 20.01 44.56
C PRO A 106 2.94 19.81 46.08
N PRO A 107 3.23 18.59 46.57
CA PRO A 107 3.26 18.31 47.99
C PRO A 107 4.57 18.83 48.59
N PHE A 108 4.54 20.04 49.14
CA PHE A 108 5.54 20.52 50.10
C PHE A 108 4.85 20.99 51.38
#